data_AF-A0A1Q7LX95-F1
#
_entry.id   AF-A0A1Q7LX95-F1
#
_cell.length_a   1.000
_cell.length_b   1.000
_cell.length_c   1.000
_cell.angle_alpha   90.00
_cell.angle_beta   90.00
_cell.angle_gamma   90.00
#
_symmetry.space_group_name_H-M   'P 1'
#
loop_
_entity.id
_entity.type
_entity.pdbx_description
1 polymer ?
#
loop_
_entity_poly.entity_id
_entity_poly.type
_entity_poly.pdbx_seq_one_letter_code
_entity_poly.pdbx_strand_id
1 'polypeptide(L)'
;MRGLGGIASFCLIGVMLSSSWSTSAAELSTTPTLGNTAWPMFRHDLLHTGRSPYLGAQRFHLKWSFDTAGEGIDSTPAIDANGNVYVQSRSGHLYALDSNGALK
;
A
#
# COMPACT_ATOMS: atom_id res chain seq x y z
N MET A 1 -38.73 10.99 62.71
CA MET A 1 -38.59 12.42 62.33
C MET A 1 -38.36 12.40 60.82
N ARG A 2 -39.38 12.61 59.97
CA ARG A 2 -39.80 13.90 59.37
C ARG A 2 -38.57 14.73 58.91
N GLY A 3 -38.38 15.16 57.67
CA GLY A 3 -39.26 15.28 56.51
C GLY A 3 -38.52 15.94 55.32
N LEU A 4 -39.27 16.10 54.23
CA LEU A 4 -38.97 16.67 52.91
C LEU A 4 -38.41 18.11 52.89
N GLY A 5 -37.83 18.48 51.74
CA GLY A 5 -37.91 19.82 51.12
C GLY A 5 -36.62 20.63 51.25
N GLY A 6 -36.17 21.44 50.29
CA GLY A 6 -36.71 21.90 49.01
C GLY A 6 -35.66 22.83 48.39
N ILE A 7 -35.70 22.96 47.06
CA ILE A 7 -34.85 23.84 46.24
C ILE A 7 -35.35 25.29 46.25
N ALA A 8 -34.42 26.26 46.21
CA ALA A 8 -34.51 27.66 45.72
C ALA A 8 -33.52 28.52 46.55
N SER A 9 -32.83 29.56 46.11
CA SER A 9 -32.58 30.30 44.86
C SER A 9 -31.67 31.46 45.34
N PHE A 10 -30.54 31.85 44.75
CA PHE A 10 -30.41 32.83 43.66
C PHE A 10 -28.92 33.19 43.49
N CYS A 11 -28.49 33.35 42.21
CA CYS A 11 -27.50 34.30 41.64
C CYS A 11 -26.19 34.58 42.40
N LEU A 12 -24.99 34.60 41.80
CA LEU A 12 -24.56 34.87 40.42
C LEU A 12 -23.04 34.58 40.35
N ILE A 13 -22.53 34.36 39.12
CA ILE A 13 -21.10 34.34 38.69
C ILE A 13 -20.44 32.95 38.73
N GLY A 14 -20.12 32.41 37.56
CA GLY A 14 -19.19 31.31 37.45
C GLY A 14 -19.22 30.58 36.11
N VAL A 15 -18.75 31.25 35.06
CA VAL A 15 -18.17 30.70 33.82
C VAL A 15 -18.87 29.45 33.25
N MET A 16 -19.67 29.66 32.20
CA MET A 16 -19.96 28.59 31.24
C MET A 16 -18.64 28.19 30.58
N LEU A 17 -17.97 27.15 31.10
CA LEU A 17 -17.02 26.42 30.29
C LEU A 17 -17.87 25.73 29.22
N SER A 18 -18.05 26.40 28.08
CA SER A 18 -18.39 25.71 26.86
C SER A 18 -17.26 24.71 26.65
N SER A 19 -17.50 23.45 27.00
CA SER A 19 -16.63 22.36 26.62
C SER A 19 -16.70 22.28 25.10
N SER A 20 -15.80 23.01 24.44
CA SER A 20 -15.52 22.86 23.03
C SER A 20 -14.93 21.46 22.89
N TRP A 21 -15.78 20.49 22.55
CA TRP A 21 -15.26 19.25 21.99
C TRP A 21 -14.65 19.61 20.64
N SER A 22 -13.35 19.84 20.64
CA SER A 22 -12.58 19.85 19.40
C SER A 22 -12.55 18.42 18.89
N THR A 23 -13.45 18.08 17.97
CA THR A 23 -13.29 16.88 17.17
C THR A 23 -12.12 17.15 16.24
N SER A 24 -10.91 16.79 16.68
CA SER A 24 -9.77 16.75 15.79
C SER A 24 -10.04 15.65 14.76
N ALA A 25 -10.35 16.06 13.53
CA ALA A 25 -10.29 15.14 12.40
C ALA A 25 -8.82 14.78 12.21
N ALA A 26 -8.42 13.61 12.72
CA ALA A 26 -7.17 13.01 12.33
C ALA A 26 -7.29 12.67 10.84
N GLU A 27 -6.74 13.52 9.99
CA GLU A 27 -6.59 13.18 8.58
C GLU A 27 -5.60 12.01 8.51
N LEU A 28 -6.13 10.83 8.21
CA LEU A 28 -5.31 9.67 7.89
C LEU A 28 -4.61 9.99 6.57
N SER A 29 -3.43 10.59 6.66
CA SER A 29 -2.51 10.65 5.54
C SER A 29 -1.98 9.24 5.34
N THR A 30 -2.79 8.38 4.73
CA THR A 30 -2.30 7.14 4.14
C THR A 30 -1.43 7.56 2.96
N THR A 31 -0.15 7.80 3.23
CA THR A 31 0.84 7.75 2.16
C THR A 31 0.63 6.37 1.52
N PRO A 32 0.32 6.27 0.22
CA PRO A 32 0.13 4.99 -0.42
C PRO A 32 1.36 4.12 -0.19
N THR A 33 1.22 3.13 0.70
CA THR A 33 2.29 2.18 1.00
C THR A 33 2.28 1.14 -0.10
N LEU A 34 3.39 1.00 -0.81
CA LEU A 34 3.57 -0.08 -1.76
C LEU A 34 3.44 -1.43 -1.04
N GLY A 35 2.91 -2.44 -1.74
CA GLY A 35 2.87 -3.81 -1.19
C GLY A 35 4.28 -4.27 -0.80
N ASN A 36 4.39 -5.03 0.29
CA ASN A 36 5.68 -5.57 0.75
C ASN A 36 6.17 -6.69 -0.18
N THR A 37 6.73 -6.31 -1.33
CA THR A 37 7.25 -7.22 -2.35
C THR A 37 8.45 -6.61 -3.06
N ALA A 38 9.25 -7.45 -3.71
CA ALA A 38 10.45 -7.06 -4.43
C ALA A 38 10.20 -6.07 -5.59
N TRP A 39 9.04 -6.14 -6.26
CA TRP A 39 8.69 -5.22 -7.34
C TRP A 39 7.17 -5.04 -7.47
N PRO A 40 6.56 -4.14 -6.69
CA PRO A 40 5.12 -4.10 -6.50
C PRO A 40 4.32 -3.56 -7.69
N MET A 41 4.95 -2.76 -8.57
CA MET A 41 4.24 -2.06 -9.64
C MET A 41 5.15 -1.64 -10.80
N PHE A 42 4.53 -1.09 -11.84
CA PHE A 42 5.23 -0.49 -12.98
C PHE A 42 6.31 0.48 -12.48
N ARG A 43 7.55 0.22 -12.91
CA ARG A 43 8.74 1.02 -12.56
C ARG A 43 8.95 1.21 -11.04
N HIS A 44 8.62 0.18 -10.26
CA HIS A 44 8.92 0.00 -8.82
C HIS A 44 8.19 0.94 -7.85
N ASP A 45 8.17 2.25 -8.12
CA ASP A 45 7.62 3.26 -7.21
C ASP A 45 6.62 4.19 -7.90
N LEU A 46 5.93 4.99 -7.09
CA LEU A 46 4.92 5.96 -7.54
C LEU A 46 5.50 7.08 -8.43
N LEU A 47 6.81 7.28 -8.40
CA LEU A 47 7.53 8.24 -9.25
C LEU A 47 8.04 7.58 -10.55
N HIS A 48 7.76 6.29 -10.75
CA HIS A 48 8.14 5.52 -11.92
C HIS A 48 9.65 5.59 -12.22
N THR A 49 10.50 5.48 -11.19
CA THR A 49 11.95 5.59 -11.39
C THR A 49 12.58 4.36 -12.04
N GLY A 50 11.97 3.18 -11.87
CA GLY A 50 12.51 1.90 -12.34
C GLY A 50 13.76 1.44 -11.60
N ARG A 51 14.02 1.94 -10.38
CA ARG A 51 15.22 1.60 -9.60
C ARG A 51 14.92 0.51 -8.57
N SER A 52 15.73 -0.55 -8.56
CA SER A 52 15.72 -1.55 -7.49
C SER A 52 16.41 -1.04 -6.23
N PRO A 53 15.97 -1.45 -5.02
CA PRO A 53 16.73 -1.25 -3.78
C PRO A 53 17.89 -2.25 -3.64
N TYR A 54 17.88 -3.33 -4.43
CA TYR A 54 18.89 -4.37 -4.40
C TYR A 54 20.11 -4.01 -5.24
N LEU A 55 21.28 -4.40 -4.77
CA LEU A 55 22.49 -4.42 -5.59
C LEU A 55 22.31 -5.45 -6.72
N GLY A 56 22.65 -5.03 -7.95
CA GLY A 56 22.62 -5.92 -9.10
C GLY A 56 23.59 -7.11 -8.95
N ALA A 57 23.35 -8.14 -9.76
CA ALA A 57 24.21 -9.32 -9.80
C ALA A 57 25.66 -8.93 -10.10
N GLN A 58 26.60 -9.41 -9.28
CA GLN A 58 28.03 -9.18 -9.46
C GLN A 58 28.64 -10.12 -10.53
N ARG A 59 27.93 -11.19 -10.88
CA ARG A 59 28.27 -12.14 -11.95
C ARG A 59 27.01 -12.49 -12.74
N PHE A 60 27.06 -12.31 -14.05
CA PHE A 60 25.92 -12.48 -14.94
C PHE A 60 25.92 -13.90 -15.53
N HIS A 61 24.88 -14.66 -15.25
CA HIS A 61 24.56 -15.92 -15.93
C HIS A 61 23.04 -16.02 -16.10
N LEU A 62 22.58 -16.67 -17.17
CA LEU A 62 21.16 -16.86 -17.42
C LEU A 62 20.60 -17.85 -16.38
N LYS A 63 19.70 -17.38 -15.51
CA LYS A 63 19.03 -18.25 -14.53
C LYS A 63 17.95 -19.10 -15.19
N TRP A 64 17.12 -18.49 -16.02
CA TRP A 64 16.06 -19.12 -16.79
C TRP A 64 15.61 -18.21 -17.93
N SER A 65 14.89 -18.77 -18.90
CA SER A 65 14.20 -18.06 -19.96
C SER A 65 12.84 -18.71 -20.20
N PHE A 66 11.84 -17.91 -20.55
CA PHE A 66 10.50 -18.38 -20.89
C PHE A 66 10.11 -17.81 -22.27
N ASP A 67 9.61 -18.67 -23.16
CA ASP A 67 9.11 -18.24 -24.46
C ASP A 67 7.64 -17.83 -24.36
N THR A 68 7.36 -16.59 -24.71
CA THR A 68 6.01 -16.01 -24.79
C THR A 68 5.35 -16.33 -26.14
N ALA A 69 5.67 -17.49 -26.73
CA ALA A 69 5.24 -17.92 -28.06
C ALA A 69 5.53 -16.88 -29.16
N GLY A 70 6.66 -16.18 -29.05
CA GLY A 70 7.04 -15.10 -29.98
C GLY A 70 6.28 -13.78 -29.82
N GLU A 71 5.43 -13.64 -28.79
CA GLU A 71 4.75 -12.38 -28.51
C GLU A 71 5.67 -11.35 -27.85
N GLY A 72 5.61 -10.10 -28.32
CA GLY A 72 6.37 -9.00 -27.74
C GLY A 72 5.90 -8.62 -26.33
N ILE A 73 6.84 -8.29 -25.46
CA ILE A 73 6.59 -7.79 -24.10
C ILE A 73 7.03 -6.32 -24.04
N ASP A 74 6.06 -5.41 -23.93
CA ASP A 74 6.33 -3.97 -23.70
C ASP A 74 6.09 -3.57 -22.23
N SER A 75 5.63 -4.50 -21.41
CA SER A 75 5.30 -4.27 -20.00
C SER A 75 6.54 -4.33 -19.10
N THR A 76 6.50 -3.60 -17.98
CA THR A 76 7.45 -3.83 -16.88
C THR A 76 6.92 -4.99 -16.03
N PRO A 77 7.76 -5.98 -15.65
CA PRO A 77 7.32 -7.07 -14.80
C PRO A 77 6.85 -6.56 -13.42
N ALA A 78 5.89 -7.27 -12.83
CA ALA A 78 5.59 -7.18 -11.40
C ALA A 78 6.06 -8.46 -10.71
N ILE A 79 6.53 -8.35 -9.46
CA ILE A 79 6.99 -9.49 -8.68
C ILE A 79 6.20 -9.50 -7.38
N ASP A 80 5.66 -10.65 -6.98
CA ASP A 80 4.97 -10.81 -5.69
C ASP A 80 5.92 -11.23 -4.56
N ALA A 81 5.39 -11.28 -3.32
CA ALA A 81 6.17 -11.63 -2.14
C ALA A 81 6.72 -13.08 -2.16
N ASN A 82 6.19 -13.94 -3.02
CA ASN A 82 6.65 -15.32 -3.21
C ASN A 82 7.69 -15.43 -4.34
N GLY A 83 8.03 -14.32 -5.00
CA GLY A 83 8.95 -14.29 -6.12
C GLY A 83 8.34 -14.74 -7.45
N ASN A 84 7.01 -14.77 -7.57
CA ASN A 84 6.36 -15.00 -8.85
C ASN A 84 6.45 -13.73 -9.70
N VAL A 85 6.76 -13.90 -10.99
CA VAL A 85 6.94 -12.83 -11.95
C VAL A 85 5.73 -12.77 -12.87
N TYR A 86 5.16 -11.58 -13.01
CA TYR A 86 4.00 -11.31 -13.85
C TYR A 86 4.40 -10.39 -15.00
N VAL A 87 4.13 -10.83 -16.24
CA VAL A 87 4.39 -10.05 -17.45
C VAL A 87 3.22 -10.14 -18.41
N GLN A 88 2.93 -9.03 -19.09
CA GLN A 88 1.86 -8.96 -20.07
C GLN A 88 2.44 -8.80 -21.48
N SER A 89 1.96 -9.60 -22.44
CA SER A 89 2.29 -9.45 -23.85
C SER A 89 1.46 -8.39 -24.56
N ARG A 90 1.94 -7.95 -25.72
CA ARG A 90 1.23 -7.02 -26.60
C ARG A 90 -0.11 -7.58 -27.09
N SER A 91 -0.25 -8.90 -27.19
CA SER A 91 -1.49 -9.58 -27.54
C SER A 91 -2.51 -9.62 -26.40
N GLY A 92 -2.13 -9.19 -25.19
CA GLY A 92 -3.01 -9.16 -24.02
C GLY A 92 -2.93 -10.40 -23.12
N HIS A 93 -2.04 -11.36 -23.40
CA HIS A 93 -1.81 -12.49 -22.50
C HIS A 93 -1.04 -12.05 -21.26
N LEU A 94 -1.52 -12.46 -20.09
CA LEU A 94 -0.83 -12.28 -18.82
C LEU A 94 -0.21 -13.60 -18.40
N TYR A 95 1.12 -13.62 -18.30
CA TYR A 95 1.88 -14.77 -17.85
C TYR A 95 2.22 -14.61 -16.37
N ALA A 96 2.07 -15.69 -15.60
CA ALA A 96 2.52 -15.80 -14.22
C ALA A 96 3.57 -16.90 -14.14
N LEU A 97 4.81 -16.51 -13.88
CA LEU A 97 5.96 -17.40 -13.79
C LEU A 97 6.37 -17.56 -12.33
N ASP A 98 6.77 -18.76 -11.94
CA ASP A 98 7.38 -18.98 -10.63
C ASP A 98 8.85 -18.50 -10.60
N SER A 99 9.50 -18.64 -9.43
CA SER A 99 10.90 -18.21 -9.25
C SER A 99 11.94 -19.00 -10.08
N ASN A 100 11.53 -20.10 -10.70
CA ASN A 100 12.31 -20.95 -11.61
C ASN A 100 11.98 -20.68 -13.09
N GLY A 101 11.03 -19.80 -13.38
CA GLY A 101 10.60 -19.47 -14.74
C GLY A 101 9.57 -20.43 -15.33
N ALA A 102 8.96 -21.30 -14.52
CA ALA A 102 7.88 -22.17 -14.96
C ALA A 102 6.53 -21.45 -14.92
N LEU A 103 5.66 -21.71 -15.90
CA LEU A 103 4.29 -21.20 -15.90
C LEU A 103 3.50 -21.81 -14.73
N LYS A 104 2.79 -20.97 -13.98
CA LYS A 104 1.89 -21.41 -12.90
C LYS A 104 0.55 -21.92 -13.42
#